data_AF-A0A833U911-F1
#
_entry.id   AF-A0A833U911-F1
#
_cell.length_a   1.000
_cell.length_b   1.000
_cell.length_c   1.000
_cell.angle_alpha   90.00
_cell.angle_beta   90.00
_cell.angle_gamma   90.00
#
_symmetry.space_group_name_H-M   'P 1'
#
loop_
_entity.id
_entity.type
_entity.pdbx_description
1 polymer ?
#
loop_
_entity_poly.entity_id
_entity_poly.type
_entity_poly.pdbx_seq_one_letter_code
_entity_poly.pdbx_strand_id
1 'polypeptide(L)'
;MISVGKAGSERQIINMAAGKVSSDSTDAVNGSQLYATNKAIADSKTHYVSVNDDGVQADNYNNDGATGKNALAVGVASKAAGQNSIALGYGNTVVQDKTVALGSSITTTQANSVVLGHESTDRAATSESQVTILGQNYAFAGVGSLAMA
;
A
#
# COMPACT_ATOMS: atom_id res chain seq x y z
N MET A 1 -24.40 -40.36 -18.12
CA MET A 1 -24.68 -39.06 -17.46
C MET A 1 -25.68 -39.30 -16.33
N ILE A 2 -25.43 -38.73 -15.15
CA ILE A 2 -26.41 -38.71 -14.05
C ILE A 2 -27.05 -37.32 -14.09
N SER A 3 -28.37 -37.24 -14.16
CA SER A 3 -29.11 -35.97 -14.08
C SER A 3 -30.14 -36.02 -12.95
N VAL A 4 -30.22 -34.95 -12.17
CA VAL A 4 -31.21 -34.78 -11.10
C VAL A 4 -32.37 -33.85 -11.49
N GLY A 5 -32.40 -33.35 -12.73
CA GLY A 5 -33.45 -32.44 -13.19
C GLY A 5 -33.31 -31.99 -14.64
N LYS A 6 -33.98 -30.88 -14.96
CA LYS A 6 -33.84 -30.13 -16.22
C LYS A 6 -33.80 -28.63 -15.89
N ALA A 7 -33.32 -27.79 -16.80
CA ALA A 7 -33.26 -26.34 -16.58
C ALA A 7 -34.61 -25.78 -16.12
N GLY A 8 -34.61 -25.04 -15.01
CA GLY A 8 -35.82 -24.49 -14.37
C GLY A 8 -36.65 -25.51 -13.57
N SER A 9 -36.15 -26.74 -13.41
CA SER A 9 -36.75 -27.80 -12.60
C SER A 9 -35.66 -28.70 -12.00
N GLU A 10 -34.64 -28.06 -11.42
CA GLU A 10 -33.55 -28.70 -10.70
C GLU A 10 -34.05 -29.31 -9.39
N ARG A 11 -33.41 -30.39 -8.93
CA ARG A 11 -33.70 -31.00 -7.63
C ARG A 11 -32.53 -30.83 -6.67
N GLN A 12 -32.85 -30.63 -5.40
CA GLN A 12 -31.87 -30.69 -4.33
C GLN A 12 -31.45 -32.14 -4.07
N ILE A 13 -30.17 -32.34 -3.76
CA ILE A 13 -29.64 -33.58 -3.20
C ILE A 13 -29.46 -33.32 -1.70
N ILE A 14 -30.21 -34.05 -0.87
CA ILE A 14 -30.28 -33.85 0.58
C ILE A 14 -29.64 -35.01 1.34
N ASN A 15 -29.37 -34.82 2.64
CA ASN A 15 -28.72 -35.79 3.53
C ASN A 15 -27.29 -36.19 3.09
N MET A 16 -26.61 -35.31 2.38
CA MET A 16 -25.23 -35.52 1.96
C MET A 16 -24.26 -35.23 3.11
N ALA A 17 -23.48 -36.24 3.51
CA ALA A 17 -22.36 -36.06 4.42
C ALA A 17 -21.33 -35.07 3.84
N ALA A 18 -20.54 -34.43 4.71
CA ALA A 18 -19.48 -33.56 4.25
C ALA A 18 -18.42 -34.37 3.50
N GLY A 19 -18.12 -33.98 2.25
CA GLY A 19 -17.10 -34.65 1.43
C GLY A 19 -15.69 -34.30 1.90
N LYS A 20 -14.70 -35.13 1.55
CA LYS A 20 -13.29 -34.77 1.77
C LYS A 20 -12.91 -33.55 0.90
N VAL A 21 -12.26 -32.55 1.49
CA VAL A 21 -11.73 -31.38 0.74
C VAL A 21 -10.21 -31.51 0.64
N SER A 22 -9.74 -32.05 -0.48
CA SER A 22 -8.32 -32.22 -0.81
C SER A 22 -8.10 -32.15 -2.33
N SER A 23 -6.85 -31.96 -2.78
CA SER A 23 -6.52 -31.79 -4.20
C SER A 23 -6.85 -32.98 -5.10
N ASP A 24 -7.05 -34.16 -4.51
CA ASP A 24 -7.36 -35.43 -5.17
C ASP A 24 -8.80 -35.92 -4.92
N SER A 25 -9.62 -35.15 -4.20
CA SER A 25 -10.98 -35.58 -3.84
C SER A 25 -11.93 -35.56 -5.02
N THR A 26 -12.77 -36.59 -5.10
CA THR A 26 -13.91 -36.66 -6.03
C THR A 26 -15.25 -36.60 -5.30
N ASP A 27 -15.24 -36.29 -4.00
CA ASP A 27 -16.45 -36.22 -3.19
C ASP A 27 -17.26 -34.97 -3.53
N ALA A 28 -18.58 -35.09 -3.47
CA ALA A 28 -19.45 -33.92 -3.50
C ALA A 28 -19.35 -33.13 -2.19
N VAL A 29 -19.44 -31.80 -2.27
CA VAL A 29 -19.42 -30.89 -1.11
C VAL A 29 -20.83 -30.46 -0.75
N ASN A 30 -21.13 -30.39 0.55
CA ASN A 30 -22.45 -29.98 1.03
C ASN A 30 -22.48 -28.51 1.48
N GLY A 31 -23.68 -28.03 1.84
CA GLY A 31 -23.89 -26.64 2.23
C GLY A 31 -23.14 -26.20 3.49
N SER A 32 -22.86 -27.09 4.44
CA SER A 32 -22.13 -26.69 5.67
C SER A 32 -20.65 -26.41 5.40
N GLN A 33 -20.05 -27.12 4.44
CA GLN A 33 -18.68 -26.87 4.01
C GLN A 33 -18.56 -25.52 3.28
N LEU A 34 -19.46 -25.25 2.34
CA LEU A 34 -19.51 -23.95 1.64
C LEU A 34 -19.77 -22.80 2.62
N TYR A 35 -20.68 -22.99 3.59
CA TYR A 35 -20.94 -22.02 4.64
C TYR A 35 -19.70 -21.75 5.50
N ALA A 36 -18.97 -22.79 5.91
CA ALA A 36 -17.75 -22.64 6.70
C ALA A 36 -16.69 -21.81 5.96
N THR A 37 -16.49 -22.05 4.66
CA THR A 37 -15.60 -21.24 3.83
C THR A 37 -16.07 -19.80 3.72
N ASN A 38 -17.36 -19.56 3.43
CA ASN A 38 -17.89 -18.21 3.31
C ASN A 38 -17.80 -17.43 4.63
N LYS A 39 -18.02 -18.11 5.76
CA LYS A 39 -17.81 -17.54 7.09
C LYS A 39 -16.35 -17.16 7.30
N ALA A 40 -15.41 -18.05 6.99
CA ALA A 40 -13.98 -17.76 7.11
C ALA A 40 -13.56 -16.55 6.25
N ILE A 41 -14.09 -16.42 5.02
CA ILE A 41 -13.84 -15.26 4.15
C ILE A 41 -14.41 -13.98 4.76
N ALA A 42 -15.66 -14.01 5.23
CA ALA A 42 -16.31 -12.85 5.85
C ALA A 42 -15.59 -12.37 7.11
N ASP A 43 -15.01 -13.30 7.87
CA ASP A 43 -14.24 -13.05 9.08
C ASP A 43 -12.78 -12.63 8.79
N SER A 44 -12.24 -12.94 7.60
CA SER A 44 -10.84 -12.66 7.21
C SER A 44 -10.56 -11.19 6.84
N LYS A 45 -11.25 -10.25 7.49
CA LYS A 45 -11.05 -8.82 7.25
C LYS A 45 -9.74 -8.32 7.88
N THR A 46 -9.07 -7.42 7.20
CA THR A 46 -7.98 -6.64 7.80
C THR A 46 -8.56 -5.67 8.83
N HIS A 47 -8.09 -5.74 10.08
CA HIS A 47 -8.46 -4.78 11.12
C HIS A 47 -7.45 -3.63 11.19
N TYR A 48 -7.91 -2.44 11.61
CA TYR A 48 -7.10 -1.22 11.83
C TYR A 48 -6.50 -0.55 10.59
N VAL A 49 -6.77 -1.05 9.39
CA VAL A 49 -6.39 -0.41 8.12
C VAL A 49 -7.65 -0.06 7.35
N SER A 50 -7.77 1.19 6.92
CA SER A 50 -8.86 1.69 6.09
C SER A 50 -8.32 2.73 5.11
N VAL A 51 -8.71 2.60 3.84
CA VAL A 51 -8.42 3.57 2.78
C VAL A 51 -9.76 3.92 2.15
N ASN A 52 -10.12 5.21 2.17
CA ASN A 52 -11.34 5.69 1.54
C ASN A 52 -10.97 6.33 0.19
N ASP A 53 -11.45 5.75 -0.90
CA ASP A 53 -11.29 6.25 -2.28
C ASP A 53 -12.52 7.02 -2.78
N ASP A 54 -13.44 7.35 -1.87
CA ASP A 54 -14.72 8.02 -2.18
C ASP A 54 -15.57 7.24 -3.20
N GLY A 55 -15.36 5.92 -3.29
CA GLY A 55 -16.04 5.05 -4.25
C GLY A 55 -15.55 5.20 -5.69
N VAL A 56 -14.48 5.96 -5.93
CA VAL A 56 -13.87 6.15 -7.25
C VAL A 56 -12.50 5.49 -7.28
N GLN A 57 -12.39 4.41 -8.04
CA GLN A 57 -11.13 3.71 -8.25
C GLN A 57 -10.10 4.64 -8.93
N ALA A 58 -8.89 4.66 -8.39
CA ALA A 58 -7.74 5.36 -8.95
C ALA A 58 -6.48 4.47 -8.87
N ASP A 59 -5.31 5.04 -9.15
CA ASP A 59 -4.03 4.33 -9.07
C ASP A 59 -3.80 3.69 -7.68
N ASN A 60 -3.01 2.61 -7.64
CA ASN A 60 -2.76 1.79 -6.44
C ASN A 60 -3.99 1.03 -5.89
N TYR A 61 -5.12 0.98 -6.60
CA TYR A 61 -6.29 0.18 -6.20
C TYR A 61 -5.98 -1.32 -6.09
N ASN A 62 -5.14 -1.85 -7.00
CA ASN A 62 -4.70 -3.25 -6.99
C ASN A 62 -3.45 -3.48 -6.12
N ASN A 63 -3.05 -2.51 -5.28
CA ASN A 63 -1.80 -2.51 -4.52
C ASN A 63 -0.54 -2.59 -5.41
N ASP A 64 -0.56 -1.95 -6.59
CA ASP A 64 0.50 -1.92 -7.60
C ASP A 64 1.34 -0.63 -7.60
N GLY A 65 1.08 0.30 -6.67
CA GLY A 65 1.81 1.57 -6.54
C GLY A 65 3.24 1.41 -6.02
N ALA A 66 3.55 0.30 -5.35
CA ALA A 66 4.91 -0.03 -4.88
C ALA A 66 5.68 -0.75 -6.00
N THR A 67 6.39 0.02 -6.84
CA THR A 67 7.12 -0.49 -8.01
C THR A 67 8.63 -0.61 -7.78
N GLY A 68 9.16 0.11 -6.79
CA GLY A 68 10.55 -0.01 -6.37
C GLY A 68 10.83 -1.28 -5.56
N LYS A 69 12.05 -1.80 -5.63
CA LYS A 69 12.46 -2.94 -4.80
C LYS A 69 12.33 -2.58 -3.32
N ASN A 70 11.63 -3.42 -2.55
CA ASN A 70 11.35 -3.21 -1.11
C ASN A 70 10.60 -1.90 -0.80
N ALA A 71 9.83 -1.36 -1.75
CA ALA A 71 9.05 -0.15 -1.55
C ALA A 71 7.71 -0.43 -0.83
N LEU A 72 7.12 0.62 -0.26
CA LEU A 72 5.79 0.60 0.35
C LEU A 72 4.94 1.73 -0.21
N ALA A 73 3.78 1.41 -0.77
CA ALA A 73 2.80 2.39 -1.22
C ALA A 73 1.45 2.10 -0.57
N VAL A 74 0.93 3.05 0.22
CA VAL A 74 -0.33 2.89 0.95
C VAL A 74 -1.20 4.13 0.74
N GLY A 75 -2.43 3.89 0.30
CA GLY A 75 -3.43 4.91 0.03
C GLY A 75 -3.61 5.20 -1.46
N VAL A 76 -4.65 5.96 -1.77
CA VAL A 76 -5.14 6.20 -3.12
C VAL A 76 -4.13 7.02 -3.92
N ALA A 77 -3.79 6.56 -5.13
CA ALA A 77 -2.83 7.17 -6.03
C ALA A 77 -1.41 7.37 -5.48
N SER A 78 -1.08 6.77 -4.33
CA SER A 78 0.29 6.78 -3.82
C SER A 78 1.19 5.82 -4.61
N LYS A 79 2.36 6.31 -5.00
CA LYS A 79 3.35 5.61 -5.83
C LYS A 79 4.73 5.68 -5.20
N ALA A 80 5.32 4.53 -4.92
CA ALA A 80 6.68 4.37 -4.40
C ALA A 80 7.52 3.59 -5.43
N ALA A 81 8.26 4.32 -6.27
CA ALA A 81 9.06 3.78 -7.38
C ALA A 81 10.56 3.68 -7.07
N GLY A 82 11.06 4.44 -6.09
CA GLY A 82 12.44 4.30 -5.63
C GLY A 82 12.68 3.01 -4.83
N GLN A 83 13.90 2.49 -4.83
CA GLN A 83 14.27 1.35 -3.97
C GLN A 83 14.17 1.75 -2.50
N ASN A 84 13.64 0.86 -1.65
CA ASN A 84 13.45 1.12 -0.22
C ASN A 84 12.64 2.40 0.08
N SER A 85 11.77 2.84 -0.83
CA SER A 85 10.96 4.05 -0.67
C SER A 85 9.62 3.78 0.02
N ILE A 86 9.05 4.80 0.64
CA ILE A 86 7.73 4.74 1.28
C ILE A 86 6.88 5.93 0.79
N ALA A 87 5.68 5.65 0.28
CA ALA A 87 4.65 6.64 -0.02
C ALA A 87 3.37 6.30 0.75
N LEU A 88 3.03 7.08 1.77
CA LEU A 88 1.87 6.84 2.64
C LEU A 88 0.91 8.05 2.62
N GLY A 89 -0.34 7.82 2.18
CA GLY A 89 -1.40 8.81 2.10
C GLY A 89 -2.00 8.93 0.70
N TYR A 90 -2.26 10.15 0.22
CA TYR A 90 -3.01 10.38 -1.04
C TYR A 90 -2.13 11.03 -2.11
N GLY A 91 -2.01 10.42 -3.29
CA GLY A 91 -1.38 11.04 -4.46
C GLY A 91 0.12 11.36 -4.30
N ASN A 92 0.82 10.68 -3.39
CA ASN A 92 2.25 10.89 -3.19
C ASN A 92 3.05 10.16 -4.28
N THR A 93 4.07 10.81 -4.86
CA THR A 93 4.97 10.24 -5.86
C THR A 93 6.41 10.26 -5.35
N VAL A 94 6.93 9.08 -4.99
CA VAL A 94 8.29 8.89 -4.46
C VAL A 94 9.11 8.06 -5.44
N VAL A 95 9.83 8.74 -6.34
CA VAL A 95 10.68 8.09 -7.35
C VAL A 95 12.09 7.82 -6.84
N GLN A 96 12.50 8.52 -5.77
CA GLN A 96 13.87 8.48 -5.28
C GLN A 96 14.11 7.35 -4.29
N ASP A 97 15.32 6.79 -4.30
CA ASP A 97 15.72 5.71 -3.41
C ASP A 97 15.79 6.17 -1.95
N LYS A 98 15.42 5.27 -1.03
CA LYS A 98 15.52 5.45 0.43
C LYS A 98 14.80 6.69 0.95
N THR A 99 13.73 7.10 0.25
CA THR A 99 12.95 8.30 0.58
C THR A 99 11.58 7.92 1.14
N VAL A 100 11.12 8.68 2.14
CA VAL A 100 9.81 8.54 2.77
C VAL A 100 8.98 9.78 2.49
N ALA A 101 7.76 9.60 1.98
CA ALA A 101 6.73 10.62 1.90
C ALA A 101 5.50 10.19 2.72
N LEU A 102 5.05 11.07 3.61
CA LEU A 102 3.84 10.88 4.42
C LEU A 102 2.96 12.12 4.35
N GLY A 103 1.76 11.98 3.79
CA GLY A 103 0.82 13.08 3.64
C GLY A 103 0.06 13.02 2.32
N SER A 104 -0.08 14.15 1.62
CA SER A 104 -0.82 14.19 0.37
C SER A 104 -0.17 15.08 -0.68
N SER A 105 -0.28 14.68 -1.95
CA SER A 105 0.26 15.42 -3.10
C SER A 105 1.77 15.72 -3.00
N ILE A 106 2.54 14.89 -2.31
CA ILE A 106 4.00 15.04 -2.20
C ILE A 106 4.66 14.50 -3.46
N THR A 107 5.58 15.26 -4.05
CA THR A 107 6.52 14.75 -5.06
C THR A 107 7.94 14.98 -4.55
N THR A 108 8.69 13.89 -4.38
CA THR A 108 10.07 13.96 -3.86
C THR A 108 11.08 14.05 -5.00
N THR A 109 12.07 14.92 -4.83
CA THR A 109 13.15 15.19 -5.80
C THR A 109 14.50 14.67 -5.34
N GLN A 110 14.68 14.41 -4.04
CA GLN A 110 15.95 13.96 -3.46
C GLN A 110 15.86 12.53 -2.89
N ALA A 111 16.95 11.77 -3.05
CA ALA A 111 17.13 10.48 -2.38
C ALA A 111 17.53 10.68 -0.91
N ASN A 112 17.25 9.68 -0.06
CA ASN A 112 17.55 9.71 1.38
C ASN A 112 16.80 10.83 2.14
N SER A 113 15.58 11.16 1.72
CA SER A 113 14.77 12.23 2.31
C SER A 113 13.61 11.71 3.16
N VAL A 114 13.11 12.54 4.08
CA VAL A 114 11.79 12.39 4.69
C VAL A 114 10.99 13.65 4.41
N VAL A 115 9.85 13.51 3.72
CA VAL A 115 8.96 14.62 3.35
C VAL A 115 7.59 14.38 3.98
N LEU A 116 7.08 15.36 4.72
CA LEU A 116 5.86 15.24 5.53
C LEU A 116 4.89 16.39 5.23
N GLY A 117 3.62 16.09 4.99
CA GLY A 117 2.55 17.11 4.87
C GLY A 117 1.79 17.09 3.54
N HIS A 118 1.04 18.17 3.28
CA HIS A 118 0.33 18.38 2.03
C HIS A 118 1.18 19.23 1.08
N GLU A 119 1.34 18.81 -0.17
CA GLU A 119 2.10 19.52 -1.22
C GLU A 119 3.55 19.87 -0.82
N SER A 120 4.08 19.17 0.18
CA SER A 120 5.42 19.41 0.68
C SER A 120 6.45 18.89 -0.32
N THR A 121 7.55 19.63 -0.46
CA THR A 121 8.64 19.31 -1.38
C THR A 121 9.96 19.31 -0.62
N ASP A 122 10.86 18.42 -1.00
CA ASP A 122 12.26 18.48 -0.60
C ASP A 122 13.07 19.33 -1.60
N ARG A 123 14.32 19.60 -1.25
CA ARG A 123 15.31 20.21 -2.15
C ARG A 123 16.70 19.74 -1.79
N ALA A 124 17.63 19.89 -2.73
CA ALA A 124 19.05 19.71 -2.44
C ALA A 124 19.49 20.63 -1.28
N ALA A 125 20.33 20.10 -0.39
CA ALA A 125 20.89 20.87 0.70
C ALA A 125 21.70 22.06 0.17
N THR A 126 21.46 23.25 0.70
CA THR A 126 22.29 24.44 0.45
C THR A 126 23.25 24.63 1.61
N SER A 127 24.49 24.98 1.31
CA SER A 127 25.43 25.41 2.35
C SER A 127 25.10 26.85 2.74
N GLU A 128 24.63 27.03 3.96
CA GLU A 128 24.48 28.34 4.57
C GLU A 128 25.74 28.65 5.36
N SER A 129 26.46 29.72 5.02
CA SER A 129 27.73 30.07 5.68
C SER A 129 27.59 31.09 6.79
N GLN A 130 26.47 31.83 6.80
CA GLN A 130 26.23 32.90 7.75
C GLN A 130 24.74 33.17 7.93
N VAL A 131 24.39 33.85 9.02
CA VAL A 131 23.10 34.52 9.21
C VAL A 131 23.33 36.02 9.41
N THR A 132 22.50 36.86 8.80
CA THR A 132 22.51 38.30 9.05
C THR A 132 21.42 38.65 10.07
N ILE A 133 21.80 39.21 11.21
CA ILE A 133 20.87 39.68 12.24
C ILE A 133 21.13 41.17 12.44
N LEU A 134 20.10 42.01 12.20
CA LEU A 134 20.18 43.47 12.34
C LEU A 134 21.34 44.10 11.53
N GLY A 135 21.65 43.54 10.35
CA GLY A 135 22.74 44.03 9.48
C GLY A 135 24.12 43.49 9.81
N GLN A 136 24.30 42.73 10.89
CA GLN A 136 25.57 42.07 11.23
C GLN A 136 25.56 40.61 10.79
N ASN A 137 26.61 40.19 10.09
CA ASN A 137 26.79 38.80 9.65
C ASN A 137 27.44 37.97 10.75
N TYR A 138 26.84 36.83 11.07
CA TYR A 138 27.35 35.83 11.99
C TYR A 138 27.64 34.55 11.20
N ALA A 139 28.92 34.18 11.09
CA ALA A 139 29.32 32.94 10.43
C ALA A 139 28.94 31.72 11.29
N PHE A 140 28.48 30.65 10.66
CA PHE A 140 28.24 29.38 11.36
C PHE A 140 29.56 28.63 11.54
N ALA A 141 29.86 28.17 12.76
CA ALA A 141 31.13 27.51 13.10
C ALA A 141 31.34 26.08 12.51
N GLY A 142 30.49 25.65 11.58
CA GLY A 142 30.46 24.28 11.04
C GLY A 142 30.45 24.18 9.52
N VAL A 143 30.82 25.25 8.81
CA VAL A 143 30.84 25.25 7.34
C VAL A 143 32.04 24.48 6.80
N GLY A 144 31.84 23.18 6.61
CA GLY A 144 32.70 22.31 5.80
C GLY A 144 34.02 21.87 6.42
N SER A 145 33.98 21.00 7.43
CA SER A 145 35.07 20.03 7.62
C SER A 145 34.53 18.61 7.86
N LEU A 146 34.70 17.78 6.82
CA LEU A 146 34.89 16.33 6.78
C LEU A 146 34.03 15.41 7.68
N ALA A 147 33.15 14.67 6.99
CA ALA A 147 32.76 13.27 7.23
C ALA A 147 32.23 12.89 8.63
N MET A 148 30.92 12.67 8.70
CA MET A 148 30.35 11.70 9.65
C MET A 148 30.69 10.30 9.10
N ALA A 149 31.63 9.61 9.75
CA ALA A 149 31.92 8.18 9.52
C ALA A 149 30.92 7.29 10.25
#